data_AF-A0A3B6W4T4-F1
#
_entry.id   AF-A0A3B6W4T4-F1
#
_cell.length_a   1.000
_cell.length_b   1.000
_cell.length_c   1.000
_cell.angle_alpha   90.00
_cell.angle_beta   90.00
_cell.angle_gamma   90.00
#
_symmetry.space_group_name_H-M   'P 1'
#
loop_
_entity.id
_entity.type
_entity.pdbx_description
1 polymer ?
#
loop_
_entity_poly.entity_id
_entity_poly.type
_entity_poly.pdbx_seq_one_letter_code
_entity_poly.pdbx_strand_id
1 'polypeptide(L)' 'MKYLIFLCYFFVISCCSTKYITVPLTTPPDIYNPGIVYTEKDIINEYKRSLMKISEWQNWYNVQTNIN' A
#
# COMPACT_ATOMS: atom_id res chain seq x y z
N MET A 1 -16.84 -9.27 -41.17
CA MET A 1 -16.80 -7.92 -40.58
C MET A 1 -17.84 -7.70 -39.47
N LYS A 2 -19.15 -7.95 -39.69
CA LYS A 2 -20.20 -7.71 -38.67
C LYS A 2 -19.97 -8.42 -37.32
N TYR A 3 -19.59 -9.70 -37.31
CA TYR A 3 -19.35 -10.46 -36.08
C TYR A 3 -18.15 -9.96 -35.27
N LEU A 4 -17.14 -9.41 -35.96
CA LEU A 4 -15.92 -8.87 -35.36
C LEU A 4 -16.22 -7.57 -34.62
N ILE A 5 -17.11 -6.74 -35.18
CA ILE A 5 -17.62 -5.52 -34.54
C ILE A 5 -18.39 -5.85 -33.26
N PHE A 6 -19.23 -6.89 -33.29
CA PHE A 6 -19.94 -7.36 -32.08
C PHE A 6 -18.97 -7.83 -30.99
N LEU A 7 -17.92 -8.56 -31.36
CA LEU A 7 -16.94 -9.06 -30.40
C LEU A 7 -16.11 -7.94 -29.75
N CYS A 8 -15.73 -6.93 -30.54
CA CYS A 8 -15.12 -5.70 -30.01
C CYS A 8 -16.08 -4.94 -29.07
N TYR A 9 -17.36 -4.86 -29.40
CA TYR A 9 -18.36 -4.17 -28.58
C TYR A 9 -18.53 -4.83 -27.21
N PHE A 10 -18.60 -6.16 -27.15
CA PHE A 10 -18.63 -6.91 -25.89
C PHE A 10 -17.35 -6.72 -25.06
N PHE A 11 -16.19 -6.67 -25.70
CA PHE A 11 -14.92 -6.45 -25.01
C PHE A 11 -14.85 -5.06 -24.36
N VAL A 12 -15.29 -4.01 -25.08
CA VAL A 12 -15.28 -2.63 -24.56
C VAL A 12 -16.26 -2.48 -23.39
N ILE A 13 -17.47 -3.05 -23.47
CA ILE A 13 -18.46 -3.00 -22.38
C ILE A 13 -17.94 -3.71 -21.12
N SER A 14 -17.26 -4.85 -21.28
CA SER A 14 -16.68 -5.58 -20.16
C SER A 14 -15.60 -4.77 -19.44
N CYS A 15 -14.73 -4.08 -20.19
CA CYS A 15 -13.62 -3.30 -19.65
C CYS A 15 -14.03 -2.01 -18.92
N CYS A 16 -15.18 -1.41 -19.27
CA CYS A 16 -15.63 -0.14 -18.69
C CYS A 16 -16.32 -0.24 -17.32
N SER A 17 -16.47 -1.44 -16.73
CA SER A 17 -17.33 -1.65 -15.56
C SER A 17 -16.65 -1.59 -14.19
N THR A 18 -15.33 -1.37 -14.11
CA THR A 18 -14.65 -1.24 -12.82
C THR A 18 -14.81 0.17 -12.27
N LYS A 19 -15.91 0.38 -11.53
CA LYS A 19 -16.07 1.57 -10.69
C LYS A 19 -15.12 1.43 -9.49
N TYR A 20 -13.91 1.98 -9.60
CA TYR A 20 -12.99 2.03 -8.47
C TYR A 20 -13.59 2.90 -7.37
N ILE A 21 -14.00 2.27 -6.27
CA ILE A 21 -14.35 3.01 -5.05
C ILE A 21 -13.01 3.49 -4.48
N THR A 22 -12.66 4.73 -4.74
CA THR A 22 -11.54 5.39 -4.05
C THR A 22 -11.99 5.68 -2.63
N VAL A 23 -11.97 4.66 -1.76
CA VAL A 23 -11.99 4.92 -0.32
C VAL A 23 -10.69 5.68 -0.03
N PRO A 24 -10.75 6.92 0.48
CA PRO A 24 -9.54 7.66 0.78
C PRO A 24 -8.78 6.86 1.83
N LEU A 25 -7.56 6.45 1.48
CA LEU A 25 -6.69 5.78 2.43
C LEU A 25 -6.48 6.70 3.63
N THR A 26 -6.47 6.14 4.84
CA THR A 26 -6.06 6.94 6.01
C THR A 26 -4.63 7.41 5.81
N THR A 27 -4.25 8.54 6.41
CA THR A 27 -2.89 9.07 6.26
C THR A 27 -1.86 8.03 6.70
N PRO A 28 -0.81 7.75 5.89
CA PRO A 28 0.25 6.84 6.29
C PRO A 28 1.03 7.38 7.48
N PRO A 29 1.70 6.52 8.27
CA PRO A 29 2.64 6.96 9.28
C PRO A 29 3.77 7.81 8.69
N ASP A 30 4.41 8.64 9.51
CA ASP A 30 5.54 9.43 9.06
C ASP A 30 6.73 8.56 8.62
N ILE A 31 7.53 9.09 7.69
CA ILE A 31 8.79 8.46 7.26
C ILE A 31 9.73 8.43 8.46
N TYR A 32 10.25 7.25 8.78
CA TYR A 32 11.23 7.08 9.85
C TYR A 32 12.63 7.47 9.37
N ASN A 33 13.23 8.43 10.06
CA ASN A 33 14.63 8.80 9.88
C ASN A 33 15.43 8.31 11.10
N PRO A 34 16.38 7.38 10.94
CA PRO A 34 17.16 6.88 12.05
C PRO A 34 18.03 7.98 12.67
N GLY A 35 18.19 7.91 13.99
CA GLY A 35 19.02 8.84 14.74
C GLY A 35 20.52 8.60 14.50
N ILE A 36 21.36 9.53 14.98
CA ILE A 36 22.81 9.34 14.95
C ILE A 36 23.19 8.31 16.01
N VAL A 37 24.04 7.36 15.61
CA VAL A 37 24.48 6.23 16.44
C VAL A 37 25.94 6.41 16.82
N TYR A 38 26.23 6.42 18.12
CA TYR A 38 27.60 6.56 18.63
C TYR A 38 28.05 5.34 19.45
N THR A 39 27.12 4.63 20.08
CA THR A 39 27.41 3.49 20.94
C THR A 39 26.66 2.23 20.49
N GLU A 40 27.12 1.07 20.95
CA GLU A 40 26.42 -0.21 20.73
C GLU A 40 25.01 -0.21 21.33
N LYS A 41 24.82 0.47 22.47
CA LYS A 41 23.50 0.67 23.06
C LYS A 41 22.58 1.48 22.14
N ASP A 42 23.12 2.48 21.45
CA ASP A 42 22.36 3.27 20.48
C ASP A 42 21.98 2.42 19.27
N ILE A 43 22.85 1.52 18.80
CA ILE A 43 22.54 0.55 17.73
C ILE A 43 21.32 -0.27 18.13
N ILE A 44 21.34 -0.86 19.34
CA ILE A 44 20.23 -1.71 19.81
C ILE A 44 18.94 -0.91 19.94
N ASN A 45 19.02 0.33 20.41
CA ASN A 45 17.85 1.20 20.55
C ASN A 45 17.28 1.62 19.19
N GLU A 46 18.12 2.03 18.24
CA GLU A 46 17.68 2.39 16.89
C GLU A 46 17.14 1.17 16.13
N TYR A 47 17.72 -0.01 16.34
CA TYR A 47 17.17 -1.26 15.81
C TYR A 47 15.75 -1.51 16.32
N LYS A 48 15.52 -1.42 17.64
CA LYS A 48 14.19 -1.58 18.24
C LYS A 48 13.20 -0.55 17.70
N ARG A 49 13.60 0.72 17.59
CA ARG A 49 12.76 1.79 17.03
C ARG A 49 12.40 1.54 15.57
N SER A 50 13.37 1.11 14.77
CA SER A 50 13.16 0.77 13.36
C SER A 50 12.13 -0.35 13.21
N LEU A 51 12.23 -1.41 14.02
CA LEU A 51 11.25 -2.50 14.02
C LEU A 51 9.83 -2.03 14.37
N MET A 52 9.70 -1.16 15.38
CA MET A 52 8.40 -0.59 15.75
C MET A 52 7.79 0.19 14.58
N LYS A 53 8.58 1.01 13.88
CA LYS A 53 8.12 1.78 12.72
C LYS A 53 7.75 0.90 11.53
N ILE A 54 8.50 -0.16 11.27
CA ILE A 54 8.13 -1.14 10.23
C ILE A 54 6.79 -1.78 10.56
N SER A 55 6.56 -2.16 11.82
CA SER A 55 5.31 -2.76 12.27
C SER A 55 4.13 -1.79 12.14
N GLU A 56 4.30 -0.51 12.50
CA GLU A 56 3.29 0.53 12.30
C GLU A 56 2.89 0.66 10.82
N TRP A 57 3.87 0.68 9.91
CA TRP A 57 3.64 0.75 8.47
C TRP A 57 2.95 -0.49 7.91
N GLN A 58 3.36 -1.69 8.34
CA GLN A 58 2.72 -2.94 7.95
C GLN A 58 1.27 -2.99 8.40
N ASN A 59 1.00 -2.58 9.64
CA ASN A 59 -0.35 -2.54 10.18
C ASN A 59 -1.23 -1.55 9.39
N TRP A 60 -0.73 -0.34 9.12
CA TRP A 60 -1.44 0.64 8.30
C TRP A 60 -1.77 0.08 6.91
N TYR A 61 -0.79 -0.55 6.25
CA TYR A 61 -0.96 -1.16 4.93
C TYR A 61 -2.03 -2.25 4.94
N ASN A 62 -1.97 -3.18 5.91
CA ASN A 62 -2.93 -4.28 6.02
C ASN A 62 -4.37 -3.79 6.17
N VAL A 63 -4.58 -2.74 6.96
CA VAL A 63 -5.88 -2.07 7.12
C VAL A 63 -6.36 -1.47 5.78
N GLN A 64 -5.47 -0.82 5.03
CA GLN A 64 -5.79 -0.22 3.73
C GLN A 64 -6.17 -1.26 2.68
N THR A 65 -5.47 -2.40 2.67
CA THR A 65 -5.67 -3.45 1.66
C THR A 65 -6.67 -4.51 2.07
N ASN A 66 -7.24 -4.41 3.28
CA ASN A 66 -8.12 -5.41 3.87
C ASN A 66 -7.51 -6.83 3.83
N ILE A 67 -6.19 -6.90 4.03
CA ILE A 67 -5.44 -8.16 4.13
C ILE A 67 -5.37 -8.46 5.62
N ASN A 68 -6.23 -9.38 6.08
CA ASN A 68 -6.16 -9.97 7.42
C ASN A 68 -5.29 -11.22 7.41
#